data_AF-A0A8S2ILC5-F1
#
_entry.id   AF-A0A8S2ILC5-F1
#
_cell.length_a   1.000
_cell.length_b   1.000
_cell.length_c   1.000
_cell.angle_alpha   90.00
_cell.angle_beta   90.00
_cell.angle_gamma   90.00
#
_symmetry.space_group_name_H-M   'P 1'
#
loop_
_entity.id
_entity.type
_entity.pdbx_description
1 polymer ?
#
loop_
_entity_poly.entity_id
_entity_poly.type
_entity_poly.pdbx_seq_one_letter_code
_entity_poly.pdbx_strand_id
1 'polypeptide(L)'
;HAPLRLILVCLIPVITMAAANIRLLSNIRRSRRRVGAEMEGTLTVYEQQQKQQGERLKTTISPPTPNATRIGNILKLRRLNAVERMLVLMMITNVTMYIITQVPYHIYTVSRGYYQGLDSYTNSLVRALLLIWSSVYFGIGFYLFCFASPLFRQKFLKIGRTLKLYFWR
;
A
#
# COMPACT_ATOMS: atom_id res chain seq x y z
N HIS A 1 -35.91 -0.35 -6.16
CA HIS A 1 -34.63 0.40 -6.25
C HIS A 1 -33.45 -0.16 -5.43
N ALA A 2 -33.65 -1.01 -4.42
CA ALA A 2 -32.56 -1.59 -3.62
C ALA A 2 -31.49 -2.41 -4.39
N PRO A 3 -31.83 -3.27 -5.38
CA PRO A 3 -30.82 -4.08 -6.07
C PRO A 3 -29.85 -3.24 -6.92
N LEU A 4 -30.36 -2.19 -7.58
CA LEU A 4 -29.53 -1.26 -8.35
C LEU A 4 -28.52 -0.53 -7.47
N ARG A 5 -28.91 -0.13 -6.25
CA ARG A 5 -28.01 0.53 -5.29
C ARG A 5 -26.90 -0.41 -4.82
N LEU A 6 -27.19 -1.69 -4.60
CA LEU A 6 -26.15 -2.67 -4.24
C LEU A 6 -25.12 -2.83 -5.36
N ILE A 7 -25.56 -2.87 -6.61
CA ILE A 7 -24.66 -2.96 -7.77
C ILE A 7 -23.78 -1.69 -7.86
N LEU A 8 -24.40 -0.52 -7.87
CA LEU A 8 -23.70 0.75 -8.09
C LEU A 8 -22.78 1.14 -6.92
N VAL A 9 -23.24 0.92 -5.69
CA VAL A 9 -22.55 1.41 -4.49
C VAL A 9 -21.62 0.36 -3.90
N CYS A 10 -21.85 -0.94 -4.13
CA CYS A 10 -21.06 -2.02 -3.53
C CYS A 10 -20.21 -2.79 -4.55
N LEU A 11 -20.84 -3.37 -5.58
CA LEU A 11 -20.12 -4.19 -6.56
C LEU A 11 -19.14 -3.38 -7.43
N ILE A 12 -19.57 -2.25 -7.98
CA ILE A 12 -18.72 -1.44 -8.86
C ILE A 12 -17.47 -0.92 -8.11
N PRO A 13 -17.56 -0.37 -6.89
CA PRO A 13 -16.37 0.04 -6.15
C PRO A 13 -15.44 -1.13 -5.84
N VAL A 14 -15.96 -2.30 -5.46
CA VAL A 14 -15.12 -3.48 -5.20
C VAL A 14 -14.38 -3.92 -6.47
N ILE A 15 -15.08 -3.99 -7.61
CA ILE A 15 -14.47 -4.38 -8.89
C ILE A 15 -13.43 -3.36 -9.34
N THR A 16 -13.74 -2.06 -9.26
CA THR A 16 -12.82 -1.00 -9.66
C THR A 16 -11.59 -0.95 -8.75
N MET A 17 -11.74 -1.10 -7.43
CA MET A 17 -10.62 -1.24 -6.50
C MET A 17 -9.80 -2.50 -6.79
N ALA A 18 -10.43 -3.65 -7.02
CA ALA A 18 -9.72 -4.89 -7.36
C ALA A 18 -8.93 -4.74 -8.68
N ALA A 19 -9.53 -4.15 -9.70
CA ALA A 19 -8.87 -3.91 -10.99
C ALA A 19 -7.70 -2.92 -10.86
N ALA A 20 -7.87 -1.83 -10.10
CA ALA A 20 -6.79 -0.89 -9.79
C ALA A 20 -5.65 -1.58 -9.04
N ASN A 21 -5.97 -2.46 -8.09
CA ASN A 21 -5.00 -3.21 -7.32
C ASN A 21 -4.18 -4.17 -8.19
N ILE A 22 -4.84 -4.89 -9.09
CA ILE A 22 -4.17 -5.80 -10.05
C ILE A 22 -3.24 -5.01 -10.98
N ARG A 23 -3.69 -3.87 -11.49
CA ARG A 23 -2.87 -2.98 -12.35
C ARG A 23 -1.66 -2.47 -11.59
N LEU A 24 -1.82 -2.00 -10.35
CA LEU A 24 -0.70 -1.55 -9.54
C LEU A 24 0.31 -2.68 -9.29
N LEU A 25 -0.17 -3.86 -8.88
CA LEU A 25 0.70 -5.00 -8.61
C LEU A 25 1.48 -5.42 -9.87
N SER A 26 0.82 -5.38 -11.03
CA SER A 26 1.45 -5.64 -12.33
C SER A 26 2.53 -4.61 -12.65
N ASN A 27 2.28 -3.33 -12.38
CA ASN A 27 3.25 -2.25 -12.57
C ASN A 27 4.46 -2.40 -11.63
N ILE A 28 4.23 -2.76 -10.37
CA ILE A 28 5.30 -3.04 -9.39
C ILE A 28 6.15 -4.23 -9.87
N ARG A 29 5.52 -5.33 -10.29
CA ARG A 29 6.23 -6.50 -10.82
C ARG A 29 7.05 -6.15 -12.06
N ARG A 30 6.50 -5.36 -12.98
CA ARG A 30 7.22 -4.87 -14.17
C ARG A 30 8.38 -3.95 -13.80
N SER A 31 8.18 -3.03 -12.87
CA SER A 31 9.23 -2.14 -12.35
C SER A 31 10.40 -2.93 -11.78
N ARG A 32 10.12 -3.92 -10.93
CA ARG A 32 11.15 -4.79 -10.33
C ARG A 32 11.96 -5.56 -11.36
N ARG A 33 11.31 -6.08 -12.41
CA ARG A 33 12.01 -6.79 -13.49
C ARG A 33 12.97 -5.87 -14.25
N ARG A 34 12.57 -4.62 -14.52
CA ARG A 34 13.43 -3.63 -15.19
C ARG A 34 14.64 -3.29 -14.35
N VAL A 35 14.43 -3.01 -13.06
CA VAL A 35 15.52 -2.69 -12.12
C VAL A 35 16.46 -3.88 -11.92
N GLY A 36 15.92 -5.11 -11.87
CA GLY A 36 16.73 -6.33 -11.79
C GLY A 36 17.63 -6.51 -13.01
N ALA A 37 17.07 -6.38 -14.22
CA ALA A 37 17.82 -6.50 -15.46
C ALA A 37 18.90 -5.41 -15.63
N GLU A 38 18.61 -4.18 -15.22
CA GLU A 38 19.60 -3.08 -15.26
C GLU A 38 20.76 -3.32 -14.28
N MET A 39 20.46 -3.86 -13.10
CA MET A 39 21.47 -4.19 -12.10
C MET A 39 22.36 -5.36 -12.52
N GLU A 40 21.78 -6.37 -13.18
CA GLU A 40 22.49 -7.52 -13.74
C GLU A 40 23.38 -7.09 -14.93
N GLY A 41 22.86 -6.28 -15.85
CA GLY A 41 23.65 -5.69 -16.93
C GLY A 41 24.82 -4.87 -16.41
N THR A 42 24.60 -4.05 -15.39
CA THR A 42 25.67 -3.28 -14.74
C THR A 42 26.73 -4.19 -14.11
N LEU A 43 26.32 -5.28 -13.46
CA LEU A 43 27.24 -6.24 -12.84
C LEU A 43 28.12 -6.94 -13.88
N THR A 44 27.54 -7.38 -15.01
CA THR A 44 28.28 -8.05 -16.09
C THR A 44 29.32 -7.13 -16.75
N VAL A 45 29.00 -5.85 -16.96
CA VAL A 45 29.94 -4.85 -17.48
C VAL A 45 31.12 -4.64 -16.53
N TYR A 46 30.87 -4.59 -15.21
CA TYR A 46 31.93 -4.50 -14.22
C TYR A 46 32.80 -5.76 -14.15
N GLU A 47 32.21 -6.94 -14.26
CA GLU A 47 32.94 -8.21 -14.24
C GLU A 47 33.86 -8.34 -15.47
N GLN A 48 33.40 -7.85 -16.64
CA GLN A 48 34.24 -7.73 -17.83
C GLN A 48 35.37 -6.70 -17.67
N GLN A 49 35.08 -5.53 -17.08
CA GLN A 49 36.12 -4.54 -16.78
C GLN A 49 37.16 -5.08 -15.81
N GLN A 50 36.77 -5.82 -14.77
CA GLN A 50 37.72 -6.45 -13.86
C GLN A 50 38.57 -7.53 -14.53
N LYS A 51 38.00 -8.35 -15.42
CA LYS A 51 38.79 -9.34 -16.18
C LYS A 51 39.82 -8.66 -17.09
N GLN A 52 39.44 -7.59 -17.80
CA GLN A 52 40.38 -6.83 -18.64
C GLN A 52 41.43 -6.05 -17.82
N GLN A 53 41.07 -5.55 -16.65
CA GLN A 53 41.98 -4.79 -15.78
C GLN A 53 42.92 -5.72 -14.98
N GLY A 54 42.47 -6.94 -14.65
CA GLY A 54 43.29 -8.00 -14.04
C GLY A 54 44.43 -8.49 -14.93
N GLU A 55 44.28 -8.40 -16.26
CA GLU A 55 45.38 -8.65 -17.20
C GLU A 55 46.37 -7.47 -17.30
N ARG A 56 45.96 -6.24 -16.97
CA ARG A 56 46.82 -5.04 -17.02
C ARG A 56 47.47 -4.65 -15.68
N LEU A 57 46.97 -5.13 -14.54
CA LEU A 57 47.36 -4.63 -13.21
C LEU A 57 48.05 -5.71 -12.36
N LYS A 58 49.23 -6.17 -12.81
CA LYS A 58 50.17 -6.96 -11.98
C LYS A 58 50.99 -6.10 -11.01
N THR A 59 50.74 -4.79 -10.92
CA THR A 59 51.43 -3.87 -10.02
C THR A 59 50.46 -2.85 -9.46
N THR A 60 50.49 -2.71 -8.13
CA THR A 60 49.78 -1.73 -7.29
C THR A 60 48.48 -2.24 -6.65
N ILE A 61 48.65 -2.68 -5.40
CA ILE A 61 47.62 -3.11 -4.45
C ILE A 61 46.97 -1.87 -3.85
N SER A 62 45.71 -1.61 -4.20
CA SER A 62 44.81 -0.82 -3.35
C SER A 62 43.39 -1.36 -3.48
N PRO A 63 42.66 -1.52 -2.36
CA PRO A 63 41.32 -2.09 -2.37
C PRO A 63 40.36 -1.16 -3.13
N PRO A 64 39.48 -1.70 -3.99
CA PRO A 64 38.52 -0.88 -4.72
C PRO A 64 37.52 -0.28 -3.72
N THR A 65 37.62 1.03 -3.49
CA THR A 65 36.61 1.79 -2.76
C THR A 65 35.27 1.65 -3.50
N PRO A 66 34.17 1.30 -2.81
CA PRO A 66 32.87 1.21 -3.46
C PRO A 66 32.46 2.61 -3.93
N ASN A 67 32.43 2.79 -5.25
CA ASN A 67 31.99 4.04 -5.91
C ASN A 67 30.71 4.58 -5.25
N ALA A 68 30.71 5.86 -4.84
CA ALA A 68 29.59 6.52 -4.16
C ALA A 68 28.25 6.34 -4.91
N THR A 69 28.31 6.19 -6.23
CA THR A 69 27.19 5.87 -7.13
C THR A 69 26.48 4.55 -6.77
N ARG A 70 27.22 3.53 -6.33
CA ARG A 70 26.68 2.20 -5.95
C ARG A 70 25.86 2.28 -4.66
N ILE A 71 26.35 3.02 -3.67
CA ILE A 71 25.65 3.21 -2.38
C ILE A 71 24.34 3.98 -2.61
N GLY A 72 24.36 5.02 -3.46
CA GLY A 72 23.17 5.79 -3.83
C GLY A 72 22.08 4.95 -4.50
N ASN A 73 22.46 4.05 -5.41
CA ASN A 73 21.51 3.18 -6.12
C ASN A 73 20.87 2.13 -5.19
N ILE A 74 21.65 1.54 -4.27
CA ILE A 74 21.13 0.60 -3.27
C ILE A 74 20.11 1.29 -2.33
N LEU A 75 20.41 2.53 -1.91
CA LEU A 75 19.51 3.29 -1.05
C LEU A 75 18.19 3.65 -1.76
N LYS A 76 18.27 4.04 -3.04
CA LYS A 76 17.09 4.31 -3.88
C LYS A 76 16.22 3.05 -4.04
N LEU A 77 16.82 1.88 -4.30
CA LEU A 77 16.10 0.60 -4.37
C LEU A 77 15.36 0.27 -3.07
N ARG A 78 16.04 0.39 -1.92
CA ARG A 78 15.42 0.14 -0.62
C ARG A 78 14.23 1.08 -0.37
N ARG A 79 14.37 2.35 -0.73
CA ARG A 79 13.29 3.34 -0.59
C ARG A 79 12.10 3.01 -1.49
N LEU A 80 12.33 2.67 -2.75
CA LEU A 80 11.28 2.26 -3.68
C LEU A 80 10.54 1.02 -3.17
N ASN A 81 11.27 -0.01 -2.73
CA ASN A 81 10.68 -1.22 -2.16
C ASN A 81 9.83 -0.95 -0.91
N ALA A 82 10.26 -0.02 -0.04
CA ALA A 82 9.49 0.38 1.14
C ALA A 82 8.19 1.11 0.77
N VAL A 83 8.24 2.00 -0.22
CA VAL A 83 7.05 2.71 -0.73
C VAL A 83 6.08 1.73 -1.40
N GLU A 84 6.57 0.80 -2.22
CA GLU A 84 5.76 -0.25 -2.85
C GLU A 84 5.02 -1.12 -1.82
N ARG A 85 5.74 -1.61 -0.80
CA ARG A 85 5.14 -2.43 0.27
C ARG A 85 4.03 -1.67 1.01
N MET A 86 4.28 -0.41 1.28
CA MET A 86 3.34 0.47 1.96
C MET A 86 2.08 0.74 1.11
N LEU A 87 2.25 0.96 -0.20
CA LEU A 87 1.15 1.16 -1.14
C LEU A 87 0.28 -0.11 -1.24
N VAL A 88 0.90 -1.29 -1.31
CA VAL A 88 0.20 -2.58 -1.32
C VAL A 88 -0.57 -2.80 -0.02
N LEU A 89 0.06 -2.52 1.14
CA LEU A 89 -0.60 -2.65 2.43
C LEU A 89 -1.79 -1.70 2.56
N MET A 90 -1.63 -0.44 2.13
CA MET A 90 -2.72 0.53 2.12
C MET A 90 -3.90 0.04 1.27
N MET A 91 -3.64 -0.51 0.08
CA MET A 91 -4.71 -1.03 -0.78
C MET A 91 -5.42 -2.23 -0.17
N ILE A 92 -4.68 -3.21 0.37
CA ILE A 92 -5.27 -4.38 1.02
C ILE A 92 -6.13 -3.93 2.19
N THR A 93 -5.61 -3.05 3.05
CA THR A 93 -6.39 -2.54 4.18
C THR A 93 -7.62 -1.77 3.71
N ASN A 94 -7.52 -0.94 2.67
CA ASN A 94 -8.67 -0.19 2.15
C ASN A 94 -9.78 -1.13 1.64
N VAL A 95 -9.43 -2.15 0.87
CA VAL A 95 -10.42 -3.13 0.36
C VAL A 95 -11.02 -3.95 1.49
N THR A 96 -10.19 -4.46 2.41
CA THR A 96 -10.67 -5.24 3.56
C THR A 96 -11.61 -4.41 4.44
N MET A 97 -11.25 -3.17 4.73
CA MET A 97 -12.07 -2.27 5.54
C MET A 97 -13.37 -1.90 4.84
N TYR A 98 -13.32 -1.67 3.53
CA TYR A 98 -14.53 -1.44 2.73
C TYR A 98 -15.48 -2.65 2.81
N ILE A 99 -14.96 -3.87 2.63
CA ILE A 99 -15.75 -5.10 2.72
C ILE A 99 -16.38 -5.22 4.11
N ILE A 100 -15.60 -5.07 5.19
CA ILE A 100 -16.09 -5.25 6.57
C ILE A 100 -17.13 -4.20 6.97
N THR A 101 -17.03 -2.97 6.46
CA THR A 101 -17.88 -1.86 6.89
C THR A 101 -19.09 -1.63 5.99
N GLN A 102 -18.94 -1.77 4.67
CA GLN A 102 -19.99 -1.44 3.71
C GLN A 102 -20.86 -2.64 3.33
N VAL A 103 -20.27 -3.83 3.18
CA VAL A 103 -20.99 -5.02 2.73
C VAL A 103 -22.12 -5.41 3.69
N PRO A 104 -21.92 -5.43 5.04
CA PRO A 104 -23.02 -5.76 5.96
C PRO A 104 -24.23 -4.83 5.85
N TYR A 105 -24.01 -3.52 5.73
CA TYR A 105 -25.09 -2.54 5.57
C TYR A 105 -25.89 -2.78 4.28
N HIS A 106 -25.20 -3.04 3.17
CA HIS A 106 -25.85 -3.28 1.90
C HIS A 106 -26.56 -4.63 1.83
N ILE A 107 -25.96 -5.69 2.36
CA ILE A 107 -26.61 -7.01 2.47
C ILE A 107 -27.89 -6.89 3.29
N TYR A 108 -27.84 -6.25 4.45
CA TYR A 108 -29.01 -6.06 5.31
C TYR A 108 -30.11 -5.25 4.61
N THR A 109 -29.75 -4.17 3.92
CA THR A 109 -30.70 -3.33 3.19
C THR A 109 -31.42 -4.11 2.09
N VAL A 110 -30.71 -5.02 1.41
CA VAL A 110 -31.30 -5.87 0.36
C VAL A 110 -32.12 -7.01 0.95
N SER A 111 -31.61 -7.70 1.97
CA SER A 111 -32.31 -8.82 2.61
C SER A 111 -33.63 -8.37 3.22
N ARG A 112 -33.71 -7.14 3.76
CA ARG A 112 -34.98 -6.57 4.24
C ARG A 112 -36.04 -6.42 3.15
N GLY A 113 -35.63 -6.24 1.90
CA GLY A 113 -36.55 -6.24 0.76
C GLY A 113 -37.26 -7.58 0.54
N TYR A 114 -36.69 -8.68 1.05
CA TYR A 114 -37.21 -10.03 0.91
C TYR A 114 -37.82 -10.59 2.21
N TYR A 115 -37.27 -10.23 3.38
CA TYR A 115 -37.72 -10.74 4.67
C TYR A 115 -38.46 -9.67 5.47
N GLN A 116 -39.79 -9.77 5.51
CA GLN A 116 -40.65 -8.82 6.24
C GLN A 116 -40.83 -9.14 7.73
N GLY A 117 -40.32 -10.27 8.23
CA GLY A 117 -40.64 -10.79 9.58
C GLY A 117 -40.18 -9.99 10.81
N LEU A 118 -39.28 -9.01 10.66
CA LEU A 118 -38.87 -8.14 11.77
C LEU A 118 -39.82 -6.94 11.94
N ASP A 119 -40.09 -6.55 13.20
CA ASP A 119 -40.83 -5.35 13.56
C ASP A 119 -40.18 -4.06 13.04
N SER A 120 -41.01 -3.07 12.68
CA SER A 120 -40.56 -1.80 12.08
C SER A 120 -39.53 -1.05 12.96
N TYR A 121 -39.71 -1.11 14.28
CA TYR A 121 -38.81 -0.50 15.25
C TYR A 121 -37.42 -1.15 15.22
N THR A 122 -37.36 -2.49 15.34
CA THR A 122 -36.11 -3.26 15.30
C THR A 122 -35.37 -3.03 13.99
N ASN A 123 -36.10 -2.96 12.86
CA ASN A 123 -35.48 -2.69 11.57
C ASN A 123 -34.82 -1.31 11.51
N SER A 124 -35.49 -0.29 12.04
CA SER A 124 -34.98 1.07 12.06
C SER A 124 -33.73 1.17 12.93
N LEU A 125 -33.73 0.50 14.08
CA LEU A 125 -32.59 0.43 14.98
C LEU A 125 -31.37 -0.26 14.33
N VAL A 126 -31.56 -1.45 13.75
CA VAL A 126 -30.47 -2.19 13.08
C VAL A 126 -29.93 -1.40 11.89
N ARG A 127 -30.79 -0.74 11.12
CA ARG A 127 -30.35 0.11 10.01
C ARG A 127 -29.53 1.30 10.49
N ALA A 128 -29.91 1.95 11.58
CA ALA A 128 -29.15 3.05 12.16
C ALA A 128 -27.78 2.59 12.65
N LEU A 129 -27.71 1.44 13.35
CA LEU A 129 -26.44 0.86 13.81
C LEU A 129 -25.51 0.51 12.65
N LEU A 130 -26.02 -0.10 11.58
CA LEU A 130 -25.23 -0.42 10.39
C LEU A 130 -24.81 0.83 9.61
N LEU A 131 -25.60 1.90 9.64
CA LEU A 131 -25.24 3.18 9.04
C LEU A 131 -24.08 3.84 9.83
N ILE A 132 -24.17 3.82 11.16
CA ILE A 132 -23.08 4.28 12.04
C ILE A 132 -21.83 3.43 11.79
N TRP A 133 -21.96 2.11 11.68
CA TRP A 133 -20.86 1.20 11.36
C TRP A 133 -20.21 1.52 9.99
N SER A 134 -21.03 1.77 8.97
CA SER A 134 -20.55 2.20 7.65
C SER A 134 -19.80 3.53 7.71
N SER A 135 -20.20 4.46 8.58
CA SER A 135 -19.51 5.75 8.75
C SER A 135 -18.06 5.62 9.25
N VAL A 136 -17.76 4.56 10.00
CA VAL A 136 -16.40 4.26 10.50
C VAL A 136 -15.40 4.11 9.34
N TYR A 137 -15.86 3.66 8.17
CA TYR A 137 -15.03 3.55 6.98
C TYR A 137 -14.37 4.88 6.56
N PHE A 138 -15.10 6.00 6.67
CA PHE A 138 -14.56 7.32 6.32
C PHE A 138 -13.40 7.71 7.26
N GLY A 139 -13.55 7.43 8.55
CA GLY A 139 -12.48 7.63 9.53
C GLY A 139 -11.25 6.77 9.21
N ILE A 140 -11.46 5.48 8.94
CA ILE A 140 -10.38 4.57 8.57
C ILE A 140 -9.66 5.02 7.29
N GLY A 141 -10.42 5.46 6.27
CA GLY A 141 -9.85 5.99 5.03
C GLY A 141 -8.96 7.22 5.28
N PHE A 142 -9.38 8.12 6.16
CA PHE A 142 -8.58 9.27 6.58
C PHE A 142 -7.28 8.84 7.27
N TYR A 143 -7.34 7.89 8.21
CA TYR A 143 -6.13 7.37 8.86
C TYR A 143 -5.20 6.68 7.87
N LEU A 144 -5.74 5.85 6.97
CA LEU A 144 -4.96 5.21 5.91
C LEU A 144 -4.26 6.23 5.02
N PHE A 145 -4.94 7.32 4.64
CA PHE A 145 -4.34 8.42 3.90
C PHE A 145 -3.19 9.09 4.67
N CYS A 146 -3.39 9.37 5.95
CA CYS A 146 -2.36 9.94 6.81
C CYS A 146 -1.14 9.01 6.93
N PHE A 147 -1.35 7.69 7.04
CA PHE A 147 -0.26 6.71 7.03
C PHE A 147 0.41 6.62 5.66
N ALA A 148 -0.36 6.69 4.58
CA ALA A 148 0.09 6.61 3.18
C ALA A 148 0.95 7.81 2.76
N SER A 149 0.68 8.99 3.31
CA SER A 149 1.38 10.20 2.91
C SER A 149 2.79 10.26 3.51
N PRO A 150 3.86 10.31 2.68
CA PRO A 150 5.24 10.37 3.17
C PRO A 150 5.51 11.65 3.98
N LEU A 151 4.81 12.74 3.66
CA LEU A 151 4.91 14.03 4.36
C LEU A 151 4.39 13.93 5.80
N PHE A 152 3.23 13.29 5.99
CA PHE A 152 2.65 13.07 7.31
C PHE A 152 3.51 12.11 8.13
N ARG A 153 4.02 11.05 7.51
CA ARG A 153 4.86 10.06 8.20
C ARG A 153 6.15 10.67 8.76
N GLN A 154 6.81 11.54 7.99
CA GLN A 154 8.02 12.23 8.45
C GLN A 154 7.73 13.19 9.61
N LYS A 155 6.64 13.97 9.53
CA LYS A 155 6.23 14.88 10.61
C LYS A 155 5.81 14.12 11.87
N PHE A 156 5.00 13.07 11.72
CA PHE A 156 4.53 12.24 12.83
C PHE A 156 5.68 11.54 13.57
N LEU A 157 6.65 10.97 12.85
CA LEU A 157 7.83 10.36 13.46
C LEU A 157 8.71 11.38 14.19
N LYS A 158 8.84 12.61 13.66
CA LYS A 158 9.57 13.69 14.32
C LYS A 158 8.90 14.07 15.64
N ILE A 159 7.58 14.27 15.63
CA ILE A 159 6.78 14.56 16.82
C ILE A 159 6.86 13.42 17.85
N GLY A 160 6.71 12.17 17.43
CA GLY A 160 6.81 11.01 18.31
C GLY A 160 8.18 10.87 18.97
N ARG A 161 9.27 11.18 18.26
CA ARG A 161 10.62 11.24 18.86
C ARG A 161 10.75 12.35 19.89
N THR A 162 10.19 13.53 19.61
CA THR A 162 10.15 14.64 20.57
C THR A 162 9.37 14.25 21.83
N LEU A 163 8.17 13.67 21.69
CA LEU A 163 7.37 13.18 22.81
C LEU A 163 8.08 12.10 23.63
N LYS A 164 8.75 11.15 22.98
CA LYS A 164 9.53 10.11 23.68
C LYS A 164 10.67 10.71 24.52
N LEU A 165 11.32 11.77 24.04
CA LEU A 165 12.36 12.48 24.79
C LEU A 165 11.79 13.30 25.96
N TYR A 166 10.57 13.82 25.83
CA TYR A 166 9.88 14.52 26.93
C TYR A 166 9.37 13.56 28.01
N PHE A 167 8.95 12.35 27.66
CA PHE A 167 8.41 11.38 28.61
C PHE A 167 9.50 10.58 29.35
N TRP A 168 10.76 10.62 28.89
CA TRP A 168 11.91 9.97 29.54
C TRP A 168 12.79 10.96 30.31
N ARG A 169 12.26 12.15 30.61
CA ARG A 169 12.86 13.12 31.55
C ARG A 169 11.95 13.24 32.75
#